data_AF-A0A259IQ46-F1
#
_entry.id   AF-A0A259IQ46-F1
#
_cell.length_a   1.000
_cell.length_b   1.000
_cell.length_c   1.000
_cell.angle_alpha   90.00
_cell.angle_beta   90.00
_cell.angle_gamma   90.00
#
_symmetry.space_group_name_H-M   'P 1'
#
loop_
_entity.id
_entity.type
_entity.pdbx_description
1 polymer ?
#
loop_
_entity_poly.entity_id
_entity_poly.type
_entity_poly.pdbx_seq_one_letter_code
_entity_poly.pdbx_strand_id
1 'polypeptide(L)'
;MSQWLRKLPGYQVYEPGLERKILHELPQFIVLGGLALGLPSLLARFLLSAKAQRIIDILVIATEIFFLGMVMTLAIAAFIVMLSKGPAYVADAYPLIESDRPAK
;
A
#
# COMPACT_ATOMS: atom_id res chain seq x y z
N MET A 1 -18.96 -18.48 2.16
CA MET A 1 -18.66 -17.05 1.89
C MET A 1 -17.94 -16.52 3.12
N SER A 2 -16.76 -15.90 2.94
CA SER A 2 -15.89 -15.50 4.06
C SER A 2 -16.61 -14.52 4.98
N GLN A 3 -16.53 -14.73 6.30
CA GLN A 3 -17.28 -13.92 7.28
C GLN A 3 -16.72 -12.51 7.46
N TRP A 4 -15.54 -12.23 6.90
CA TRP A 4 -14.72 -11.06 7.19
C TRP A 4 -15.13 -9.76 6.47
N LEU A 5 -15.94 -9.83 5.40
CA LEU A 5 -16.30 -8.66 4.58
C LEU A 5 -17.82 -8.57 4.33
N ARG A 6 -18.61 -8.74 5.40
CA ARG A 6 -20.07 -8.52 5.33
C ARG A 6 -20.37 -7.02 5.23
N LYS A 7 -21.36 -6.68 4.42
CA LYS A 7 -21.81 -5.29 4.19
C LYS A 7 -23.12 -5.05 4.94
N LEU A 8 -23.32 -3.85 5.45
CA LEU A 8 -24.60 -3.44 6.02
C LEU A 8 -25.68 -3.33 4.92
N PRO A 9 -26.94 -3.72 5.18
CA PRO A 9 -28.03 -3.46 4.24
C PRO A 9 -28.30 -1.95 4.14
N GLY A 10 -28.58 -1.44 2.93
CA GLY A 10 -28.95 -0.04 2.72
C GLY A 10 -27.81 0.98 2.76
N TYR A 11 -26.55 0.53 2.69
CA TYR A 11 -25.38 1.42 2.70
C TYR A 11 -25.26 2.27 1.42
N GLN A 12 -24.69 3.48 1.55
CA GLN A 12 -24.37 4.32 0.39
C GLN A 12 -22.97 4.02 -0.15
N VAL A 13 -22.83 4.09 -1.47
CA VAL A 13 -21.56 3.88 -2.16
C VAL A 13 -20.92 5.23 -2.43
N TYR A 14 -19.69 5.42 -1.96
CA TYR A 14 -18.86 6.58 -2.30
C TYR A 14 -18.07 6.33 -3.58
N GLU A 15 -17.83 7.37 -4.38
CA GLU A 15 -17.08 7.26 -5.62
C GLU A 15 -15.60 6.88 -5.39
N PRO A 16 -15.01 6.04 -6.26
CA PRO A 16 -13.59 5.71 -6.23
C PRO A 16 -12.70 6.95 -6.33
N GLY A 17 -11.77 7.13 -5.38
CA GLY A 17 -10.79 8.21 -5.39
C GLY A 17 -9.39 7.77 -5.85
N LEU A 18 -8.39 8.56 -5.46
CA LEU A 18 -6.97 8.29 -5.75
C LEU A 18 -6.50 6.94 -5.20
N GLU A 19 -7.11 6.44 -4.12
CA GLU A 19 -6.71 5.17 -3.52
C GLU A 19 -6.83 3.99 -4.49
N ARG A 20 -7.87 4.00 -5.33
CA ARG A 20 -8.11 2.95 -6.33
C ARG A 20 -7.10 2.99 -7.45
N LYS A 21 -6.74 4.20 -7.90
CA LYS A 21 -5.70 4.39 -8.91
C LYS A 21 -4.34 3.92 -8.39
N ILE A 22 -3.99 4.31 -7.16
CA ILE A 22 -2.74 3.89 -6.52
C ILE A 22 -2.67 2.36 -6.44
N LEU A 23 -3.69 1.69 -5.90
CA LEU A 23 -3.69 0.23 -5.77
C LEU A 23 -3.63 -0.50 -7.12
N HIS A 24 -4.23 0.08 -8.17
CA HIS A 24 -4.21 -0.49 -9.51
C HIS A 24 -2.83 -0.34 -10.18
N GLU A 25 -2.17 0.80 -10.02
CA GLU A 25 -0.86 1.07 -10.64
C GLU A 25 0.31 0.47 -9.83
N LEU A 26 0.08 0.13 -8.56
CA LEU A 26 1.11 -0.37 -7.64
C LEU A 26 1.92 -1.56 -8.17
N PRO A 27 1.34 -2.62 -8.76
CA PRO A 27 2.11 -3.75 -9.26
C PRO A 27 3.06 -3.36 -10.40
N GLN A 28 2.58 -2.51 -11.31
CA GLN A 28 3.41 -2.01 -12.41
C GLN A 28 4.52 -1.09 -11.88
N PHE A 29 4.21 -0.26 -10.89
CA PHE A 29 5.20 0.62 -10.25
C PHE A 29 6.31 -0.17 -9.55
N ILE A 30 5.98 -1.27 -8.86
CA ILE A 30 6.98 -2.16 -8.24
C ILE A 30 7.91 -2.75 -9.30
N VAL A 31 7.35 -3.31 -10.39
CA VAL A 31 8.15 -3.97 -11.42
C VAL A 31 9.04 -2.96 -12.16
N LEU A 32 8.46 -1.84 -12.63
CA LEU A 32 9.23 -0.84 -13.36
C LEU A 32 10.23 -0.11 -12.46
N GLY A 33 9.83 0.21 -11.22
CA GLY A 33 10.70 0.85 -10.24
C GLY A 33 11.88 -0.03 -9.86
N GLY A 34 11.65 -1.31 -9.56
CA GLY A 34 12.73 -2.25 -9.24
C GLY A 34 13.66 -2.51 -10.42
N LEU A 35 13.11 -2.68 -11.62
CA LEU A 35 13.94 -2.78 -12.83
C LEU A 35 14.81 -1.52 -13.03
N ALA A 36 14.22 -0.33 -12.88
CA ALA A 36 14.94 0.93 -13.03
C ALA A 36 16.05 1.10 -11.97
N LEU A 37 15.78 0.72 -10.72
CA LEU A 37 16.76 0.77 -9.63
C LEU A 37 17.87 -0.26 -9.77
N GLY A 38 17.60 -1.42 -10.39
CA GLY A 38 18.60 -2.44 -10.69
C GLY A 38 19.52 -2.13 -11.88
N LEU A 39 19.11 -1.24 -12.79
CA LEU A 39 19.87 -0.89 -14.01
C LEU A 39 21.31 -0.42 -13.73
N PRO A 40 21.59 0.47 -12.76
CA PRO A 40 22.95 0.89 -12.44
C PRO A 40 23.89 -0.27 -12.08
N SER A 41 23.40 -1.29 -11.35
CA SER A 41 24.20 -2.50 -11.05
C SER A 41 24.54 -3.28 -12.32
N LEU A 42 23.58 -3.41 -13.25
CA LEU A 42 23.83 -4.06 -14.54
C LEU A 42 24.84 -3.28 -15.39
N LEU A 43 24.68 -1.97 -15.50
CA LEU A 43 25.60 -1.11 -16.26
C LEU A 43 27.01 -1.08 -15.67
N ALA A 44 27.13 -1.09 -14.33
CA ALA A 44 28.42 -1.10 -13.65
C ALA A 44 29.26 -2.34 -14.01
N ARG A 45 28.62 -3.48 -14.32
CA ARG A 45 29.31 -4.71 -14.75
C ARG A 45 30.04 -4.55 -16.08
N PHE A 46 29.53 -3.70 -16.98
CA PHE A 46 30.12 -3.48 -18.29
C PHE A 46 31.10 -2.30 -18.34
N LEU A 47 30.92 -1.30 -17.47
CA LEU A 47 31.59 -0.01 -17.60
C LEU A 47 32.63 0.28 -16.53
N LEU A 48 32.60 -0.42 -15.39
CA LEU A 48 33.34 -0.01 -14.19
C LEU A 48 34.21 -1.12 -13.60
N SER A 49 35.17 -0.73 -12.77
CA SER A 49 36.06 -1.64 -12.06
C SER A 49 35.34 -2.40 -10.94
N ALA A 50 35.88 -3.55 -10.53
CA ALA A 50 35.31 -4.40 -9.49
C ALA A 50 35.08 -3.67 -8.14
N LYS A 51 35.92 -2.68 -7.81
CA LYS A 51 35.74 -1.87 -6.59
C LYS A 51 34.50 -0.97 -6.69
N ALA A 52 34.31 -0.33 -7.84
CA ALA A 52 33.16 0.54 -8.08
C ALA A 52 31.85 -0.26 -8.17
N GLN A 53 31.88 -1.45 -8.79
CA GLN A 53 30.74 -2.37 -8.85
C GLN A 53 30.20 -2.70 -7.45
N ARG A 54 31.07 -3.08 -6.51
CA ARG A 54 30.65 -3.41 -5.13
C ARG A 54 29.97 -2.25 -4.41
N ILE A 55 30.47 -1.03 -4.60
CA ILE A 55 29.86 0.16 -3.99
C ILE A 55 28.47 0.40 -4.59
N ILE A 56 28.35 0.30 -5.91
CA ILE A 56 27.07 0.47 -6.61
C ILE A 56 26.08 -0.60 -6.17
N ASP A 57 26.48 -1.85 -6.06
CA ASP A 57 25.61 -2.95 -5.62
C ASP A 57 25.06 -2.70 -4.20
N ILE A 58 25.90 -2.23 -3.26
CA ILE A 58 25.46 -1.88 -1.90
C ILE A 58 24.40 -0.77 -1.94
N LEU A 59 24.64 0.29 -2.74
CA LEU A 59 23.72 1.42 -2.84
C LEU A 59 22.40 1.06 -3.52
N VAL A 60 22.46 0.23 -4.57
CA VAL A 60 21.29 -0.29 -5.27
C VAL A 60 20.44 -1.12 -4.31
N ILE A 61 21.03 -2.10 -3.60
CA ILE A 61 20.31 -2.93 -2.63
C ILE A 61 19.67 -2.08 -1.53
N ALA A 62 20.41 -1.11 -0.97
CA ALA A 62 19.88 -0.21 0.06
C ALA A 62 18.67 0.59 -0.46
N THR A 63 18.77 1.09 -1.70
CA THR A 63 17.70 1.87 -2.33
C THR A 63 16.50 1.00 -2.68
N GLU A 64 16.71 -0.24 -3.12
CA GLU A 64 15.66 -1.22 -3.41
C GLU A 64 14.83 -1.54 -2.16
N ILE A 65 15.50 -1.78 -1.03
CA ILE A 65 14.84 -2.06 0.25
C ILE A 65 14.02 -0.84 0.69
N PHE A 66 14.58 0.36 0.59
CA PHE A 66 13.87 1.59 0.91
C PHE A 66 12.65 1.81 0.01
N PHE A 67 12.81 1.59 -1.30
CA PHE A 67 11.74 1.69 -2.29
C PHE A 67 10.59 0.74 -1.97
N LEU A 68 10.88 -0.54 -1.69
CA LEU A 68 9.86 -1.51 -1.30
C LEU A 68 9.13 -1.08 -0.01
N GLY A 69 9.85 -0.56 0.99
CA GLY A 69 9.24 -0.03 2.21
C GLY A 69 8.31 1.16 1.95
N MET A 70 8.71 2.08 1.07
CA MET A 70 7.89 3.22 0.66
C MET A 70 6.62 2.74 -0.07
N VAL A 71 6.76 1.85 -1.05
CA VAL A 71 5.62 1.33 -1.82
C VAL A 71 4.65 0.56 -0.93
N MET A 72 5.16 -0.26 -0.01
CA MET A 72 4.33 -0.95 0.97
C MET A 72 3.54 0.03 1.85
N THR A 73 4.17 1.12 2.28
CA THR A 73 3.50 2.15 3.08
C THR A 73 2.37 2.81 2.29
N LEU A 74 2.60 3.14 1.02
CA LEU A 74 1.57 3.70 0.13
C LEU A 74 0.44 2.71 -0.14
N ALA A 75 0.76 1.43 -0.33
CA ALA A 75 -0.22 0.36 -0.51
C ALA A 75 -1.14 0.25 0.70
N ILE A 76 -0.56 0.22 1.91
CA ILE A 76 -1.31 0.14 3.16
C ILE A 76 -2.20 1.38 3.33
N ALA A 77 -1.67 2.59 3.09
CA ALA A 77 -2.44 3.82 3.20
C ALA A 77 -3.64 3.85 2.22
N ALA A 78 -3.42 3.50 0.95
CA ALA A 78 -4.49 3.43 -0.04
C ALA A 78 -5.51 2.35 0.30
N PHE A 79 -5.06 1.19 0.80
CA PHE A 79 -5.93 0.11 1.25
C PHE A 79 -6.81 0.53 2.44
N ILE A 80 -6.24 1.21 3.43
CA ILE A 80 -7.00 1.76 4.57
C ILE A 80 -8.06 2.72 4.08
N VAL A 81 -7.72 3.68 3.22
CA VAL A 81 -8.68 4.65 2.67
C VAL A 81 -9.79 3.95 1.89
N MET A 82 -9.45 2.92 1.10
CA MET A 82 -10.44 2.11 0.39
C MET A 82 -11.38 1.38 1.34
N LEU A 83 -10.89 0.91 2.50
CA LEU A 83 -11.74 0.29 3.52
C LEU A 83 -12.60 1.32 4.25
N SER A 84 -12.03 2.47 4.63
CA SER A 84 -12.75 3.54 5.35
C SER A 84 -13.86 4.18 4.51
N LYS A 85 -13.66 4.31 3.19
CA LYS A 85 -14.70 4.75 2.24
C LYS A 85 -15.57 3.61 1.71
N GLY A 86 -15.14 2.37 1.94
CA GLY A 86 -15.65 1.17 1.31
C GLY A 86 -17.11 0.86 1.66
N PRO A 87 -17.66 -0.23 1.11
CA PRO A 87 -19.07 -0.58 1.27
C PRO A 87 -19.37 -1.01 2.71
N ALA A 88 -19.63 -0.04 3.59
CA ALA A 88 -20.01 -0.16 5.00
C ALA A 88 -19.81 -1.56 5.58
N TYR A 89 -18.54 -1.97 5.67
CA TYR A 89 -18.19 -3.29 6.19
C TYR A 89 -18.57 -3.32 7.67
N VAL A 90 -19.24 -4.39 8.08
CA VAL A 90 -19.74 -4.53 9.45
C VAL A 90 -18.53 -4.61 10.39
N ALA A 91 -18.39 -3.61 11.25
CA ALA A 91 -17.44 -3.64 12.35
C ALA A 91 -17.98 -4.52 13.49
N ASP A 92 -17.09 -4.94 14.40
CA ASP A 92 -17.49 -5.64 15.61
C ASP A 92 -18.46 -4.76 16.43
N ALA A 93 -19.61 -5.33 16.78
CA ALA A 93 -20.61 -4.62 17.57
C ALA A 93 -20.12 -4.50 19.02
N TYR A 94 -20.00 -3.28 19.51
CA TYR A 94 -19.80 -3.01 20.94
C TYR A 94 -21.15 -2.74 21.61
N PRO A 95 -21.37 -3.22 22.85
CA PRO A 95 -22.54 -2.84 23.60
C PRO A 95 -22.51 -1.34 23.84
N LEU A 96 -23.53 -0.63 23.35
CA LEU A 96 -23.71 0.79 23.64
C LEU A 96 -24.21 0.93 25.08
N ILE A 97 -23.33 1.34 26.00
CA ILE A 97 -23.68 1.63 27.39
C ILE A 97 -24.00 3.12 27.51
N GLU A 98 -24.97 3.59 26.72
CA GLU A 98 -25.49 4.95 26.85
C GLU A 98 -26.99 4.92 27.10
N SER A 99 -27.43 5.86 27.92
CA SER A 99 -28.85 6.14 28.09
C SER A 99 -29.28 7.04 26.92
N ASP A 100 -30.27 6.59 26.13
CA ASP A 100 -30.88 7.40 25.04
C ASP A 100 -31.45 8.74 25.54
N ARG A 101 -31.54 8.94 26.86
CA ARG A 101 -32.03 10.16 27.49
C ARG A 101 -30.97 10.74 28.43
N PRO A 102 -30.76 12.06 28.43
CA PRO A 102 -29.89 12.69 29.41
C PRO A 102 -30.36 12.38 30.83
N ALA A 103 -29.43 12.19 31.75
CA ALA A 103 -29.73 12.08 33.16
C ALA A 103 -30.45 13.37 33.61
N LYS A 104 -31.58 13.21 34.29
CA LYS A 104 -32.35 14.34 34.84
C LYS A 104 -31.57 15.09 35.89
#